data_AF-S7NUN7-F1
#
_entry.id   AF-S7NUN7-F1
#
_cell.length_a   1.000
_cell.length_b   1.000
_cell.length_c   1.000
_cell.angle_alpha   90.00
_cell.angle_beta   90.00
_cell.angle_gamma   90.00
#
_symmetry.space_group_name_H-M   'P 1'
#
loop_
_entity.id
_entity.type
_entity.pdbx_description
1 polymer ?
#
loop_
_entity_poly.entity_id
_entity_poly.type
_entity_poly.pdbx_seq_one_letter_code
_entity_poly.pdbx_strand_id
1 'polypeptide(L)'
;MLSFHGKHARVTKIMGDSIWALEIHLRRRIQLPDGGFFRNFNELSRVVQEIHQQVIREQQQEDEESEGHGWQSPAQPSVGESGAAASEEQPVPFVLPGGVLSSDQNYPRTCRMCFYGMDPVTVTSPGFTYPRRFPGVFVLFDENRFGFISLAMKYFILYSRVQNTFQNVEAPSPQAFLEMLSNIQS
;
A
#
# COMPACT_ATOMS: atom_id res chain seq x y z
N MET A 1 7.26 -3.73 -9.03
CA MET A 1 8.37 -2.94 -8.46
C MET A 1 7.85 -2.16 -7.27
N LEU A 2 8.42 -2.38 -6.08
CA LEU A 2 8.10 -1.60 -4.88
C LEU A 2 9.00 -0.35 -4.82
N SER A 3 8.42 0.82 -4.60
CA SER A 3 9.13 2.11 -4.49
C SER A 3 8.52 2.98 -3.39
N PHE A 4 9.31 3.90 -2.83
CA PHE A 4 8.92 4.74 -1.69
C PHE A 4 8.84 6.22 -2.08
N HIS A 5 7.77 6.88 -1.66
CA HIS A 5 7.38 8.24 -2.04
C HIS A 5 6.91 9.01 -0.79
N GLY A 6 7.87 9.37 0.06
CA GLY A 6 7.60 10.06 1.33
C GLY A 6 6.72 9.22 2.28
N LYS A 7 5.45 9.62 2.43
CA LYS A 7 4.47 8.94 3.31
C LYS A 7 3.80 7.73 2.66
N HIS A 8 4.07 7.46 1.39
CA HIS A 8 3.45 6.40 0.60
C HIS A 8 4.50 5.45 0.04
N ALA A 9 4.12 4.19 -0.16
CA ALA A 9 4.85 3.27 -1.01
C ALA A 9 3.95 2.82 -2.17
N ARG A 10 4.56 2.48 -3.30
CA ARG A 10 3.86 2.08 -4.53
C ARG A 10 4.40 0.76 -5.05
N VAL A 11 3.50 -0.17 -5.39
CA VAL A 11 3.84 -1.37 -6.15
C VAL A 11 3.41 -1.17 -7.60
N THR A 12 4.35 -0.74 -8.43
CA THR A 12 4.15 -0.53 -9.86
C THR A 12 4.30 -1.83 -10.61
N LYS A 13 3.33 -2.16 -11.46
CA LYS A 13 3.37 -3.35 -12.31
C LYS A 13 4.42 -3.16 -13.42
N ILE A 14 5.28 -4.17 -13.61
CA ILE A 14 6.33 -4.16 -14.64
C ILE A 14 5.93 -5.02 -15.85
N MET A 15 5.07 -6.03 -15.64
CA MET A 15 4.57 -6.91 -16.70
C MET A 15 3.04 -7.03 -16.61
N GLY A 16 2.36 -7.00 -17.76
CA GLY A 16 0.91 -7.20 -17.93
C GLY A 16 0.15 -5.90 -18.26
N ASP A 17 -1.16 -6.04 -18.49
CA ASP A 17 -1.92 -5.08 -19.32
C ASP A 17 -2.54 -3.90 -18.55
N SER A 18 -2.19 -3.73 -17.27
CA SER A 18 -2.80 -2.72 -16.40
C SER A 18 -1.76 -1.72 -15.91
N ILE A 19 -2.06 -0.45 -16.15
CA ILE A 19 -1.20 0.71 -15.96
C ILE A 19 -1.04 1.10 -14.46
N TRP A 20 -1.86 0.52 -13.60
CA TRP A 20 -2.04 1.00 -12.23
C TRP A 20 -1.07 0.38 -11.22
N ALA A 21 -0.79 1.14 -10.15
CA ALA A 21 0.07 0.73 -9.04
C ALA A 21 -0.73 0.63 -7.73
N LEU A 22 -0.50 -0.44 -6.97
CA LEU A 22 -0.99 -0.53 -5.58
C LEU A 22 -0.34 0.58 -4.76
N GLU A 23 -1.14 1.30 -3.97
CA GLU A 23 -0.66 2.36 -3.08
C GLU A 23 -0.76 1.91 -1.62
N ILE A 24 0.27 2.21 -0.83
CA ILE A 24 0.38 1.81 0.58
C ILE A 24 0.61 3.08 1.40
N HIS A 25 -0.24 3.35 2.38
CA HIS A 25 -0.12 4.52 3.24
C HIS A 25 0.69 4.17 4.49
N LEU A 26 1.97 4.57 4.51
CA LEU A 26 2.92 4.18 5.55
C LEU A 26 2.60 4.78 6.94
N ARG A 27 1.76 5.83 6.98
CA ARG A 27 1.27 6.41 8.24
C ARG A 27 0.01 5.73 8.79
N ARG A 28 -0.63 4.86 8.01
CA ARG A 28 -1.90 4.22 8.35
C ARG A 28 -1.67 2.78 8.73
N ARG A 29 -0.96 2.60 9.84
CA ARG A 29 -0.65 1.30 10.41
C ARG A 29 -1.91 0.67 11.00
N ILE A 30 -2.13 -0.60 10.69
CA ILE A 30 -3.21 -1.41 11.28
C ILE A 30 -2.61 -2.18 12.46
N GLN A 31 -3.19 -2.00 13.65
CA GLN A 31 -2.71 -2.64 14.87
C GLN A 31 -3.01 -4.14 14.85
N LEU A 32 -2.06 -4.93 15.36
CA LEU A 32 -2.09 -6.40 15.34
C LEU A 32 -2.09 -6.98 16.76
N PRO A 33 -3.23 -6.95 17.48
CA PRO A 33 -3.25 -7.27 18.90
C PRO A 33 -2.82 -8.71 19.24
N ASP A 34 -3.14 -9.71 18.39
CA ASP A 34 -2.81 -11.12 18.66
C ASP A 34 -2.80 -12.05 17.41
N GLY A 35 -2.94 -11.49 16.21
CA GLY A 35 -3.10 -12.26 14.96
C GLY A 35 -4.46 -12.94 14.76
N GLY A 36 -5.29 -13.03 15.81
CA GLY A 36 -6.67 -13.51 15.73
C GLY A 36 -7.55 -12.59 14.87
N PHE A 37 -7.23 -11.30 14.87
CA PHE A 37 -7.85 -10.25 14.05
C PHE A 37 -8.03 -10.64 12.58
N PHE A 38 -7.08 -11.35 11.97
CA PHE A 38 -7.21 -11.72 10.57
C PHE A 38 -8.26 -12.79 10.30
N ARG A 39 -8.64 -13.62 11.29
CA ARG A 39 -9.59 -14.73 11.05
C ARG A 39 -10.99 -14.21 10.69
N ASN A 40 -11.37 -13.04 11.21
CA ASN A 40 -12.67 -12.44 11.00
C ASN A 40 -12.62 -11.37 9.90
N PHE A 41 -13.11 -11.71 8.71
CA PHE A 41 -13.16 -10.78 7.57
C PHE A 41 -13.96 -9.50 7.89
N ASN A 42 -15.07 -9.61 8.62
CA ASN A 42 -15.93 -8.46 8.90
C ASN A 42 -15.24 -7.48 9.85
N GLU A 43 -14.48 -7.99 10.81
CA GLU A 43 -13.71 -7.17 11.74
C GLU A 43 -12.55 -6.45 11.03
N LEU A 44 -11.79 -7.18 10.20
CA LEU A 44 -10.76 -6.61 9.33
C LEU A 44 -11.34 -5.52 8.42
N SER A 45 -12.47 -5.82 7.77
CA SER A 45 -13.14 -4.88 6.88
C SER A 45 -13.60 -3.64 7.60
N ARG A 46 -14.13 -3.75 8.84
CA ARG A 46 -14.59 -2.60 9.62
C ARG A 46 -13.42 -1.65 9.91
N VAL A 47 -12.31 -2.16 10.44
CA VAL A 47 -11.13 -1.35 10.76
C VAL A 47 -10.58 -0.65 9.52
N VAL A 48 -10.47 -1.36 8.40
CA VAL A 48 -9.95 -0.79 7.16
C VAL A 48 -10.89 0.27 6.60
N GLN A 49 -12.21 0.08 6.71
CA GLN A 49 -13.20 1.09 6.30
C GLN A 49 -13.15 2.33 7.19
N GLU A 50 -12.95 2.18 8.51
CA GLU A 50 -12.77 3.30 9.42
C GLU A 50 -11.53 4.13 9.05
N ILE A 51 -10.41 3.47 8.74
CA ILE A 51 -9.20 4.13 8.23
C ILE A 51 -9.47 4.80 6.87
N HIS A 52 -10.18 4.12 5.96
CA HIS A 52 -10.53 4.68 4.65
C HIS A 52 -11.32 5.98 4.78
N GLN A 53 -12.31 6.03 5.69
CA GLN A 53 -13.07 7.26 5.96
C GLN A 53 -12.22 8.36 6.58
N GLN A 54 -11.26 8.03 7.44
CA GLN A 54 -10.29 9.02 7.96
C GLN A 54 -9.42 9.59 6.84
N VAL A 55 -8.92 8.73 5.93
CA VAL A 55 -8.11 9.15 4.79
C VAL A 55 -8.90 10.08 3.87
N ILE A 56 -10.15 9.73 3.54
CA ILE A 56 -11.02 10.58 2.71
C ILE A 56 -11.22 11.96 3.36
N ARG A 57 -11.52 12.01 4.66
CA ARG A 57 -11.75 13.28 5.37
C ARG A 57 -10.51 14.17 5.41
N GLU A 58 -9.34 13.59 5.69
CA GLU A 58 -8.09 14.36 5.69
C GLU A 58 -7.74 14.89 4.31
N GLN A 59 -7.99 14.10 3.25
CA GLN A 59 -7.69 14.49 1.88
C GLN A 59 -8.64 15.62 1.40
N GLN A 60 -9.91 15.59 1.80
CA GLN A 60 -10.85 16.68 1.53
C GLN A 60 -10.47 17.98 2.25
N GLN A 61 -9.97 17.91 3.48
CA GLN A 61 -9.52 19.09 4.22
C GLN A 61 -8.26 19.72 3.60
N GLU A 62 -7.30 18.91 3.14
CA GLU A 62 -6.11 19.40 2.43
C GLU A 62 -6.49 20.08 1.10
N ASP A 63 -7.46 19.55 0.36
CA ASP A 63 -7.94 20.15 -0.89
C ASP A 63 -8.70 21.47 -0.66
N GLU A 64 -9.57 21.53 0.37
CA GLU A 64 -10.30 22.77 0.74
C GLU A 64 -9.36 23.87 1.26
N GLU A 65 -8.33 23.52 2.03
CA GLU A 65 -7.33 24.48 2.52
C GLU A 65 -6.42 24.98 1.38
N SER A 66 -6.16 24.14 0.37
CA SER A 66 -5.43 24.52 -0.85
C SER A 66 -6.22 25.43 -1.79
N GLU A 67 -7.56 25.37 -1.80
CA GLU A 67 -8.41 26.28 -2.59
C GLU A 67 -8.71 27.61 -1.87
N GLY A 68 -8.51 27.70 -0.55
CA GLY A 68 -8.95 28.83 0.27
C GLY A 68 -7.97 29.99 0.48
N HIS A 69 -6.65 29.80 0.44
CA HIS A 69 -5.72 30.85 0.86
C HIS A 69 -4.42 30.92 0.04
N GLY A 70 -4.14 32.11 -0.49
CA GLY A 70 -2.87 32.43 -1.14
C GLY A 70 -1.68 32.25 -0.22
N TRP A 71 -0.76 31.38 -0.65
CA TRP A 71 0.67 31.34 -0.34
C TRP A 71 1.12 32.15 0.88
N GLN A 72 1.04 31.55 2.07
CA GLN A 72 2.02 31.81 3.12
C GLN A 72 2.56 30.48 3.63
N SER A 73 3.76 30.14 3.16
CA SER A 73 4.55 29.03 3.71
C SER A 73 4.92 29.32 5.17
N PRO A 74 4.59 28.46 6.13
CA PRO A 74 5.33 28.39 7.37
C PRO A 74 6.59 27.55 7.10
N ALA A 75 7.74 28.08 7.53
CA ALA A 75 9.04 27.47 7.39
C ALA A 75 9.05 25.97 7.77
N GLN A 76 9.72 25.17 6.94
CA GLN A 76 9.96 23.76 7.19
C GLN A 76 10.58 23.55 8.58
N PRO A 77 10.01 22.71 9.46
CA PRO A 77 10.76 22.21 10.59
C PRO A 77 11.83 21.27 10.05
N SER A 78 13.06 21.56 10.46
CA SER A 78 14.25 20.75 10.26
C SER A 78 13.98 19.26 10.46
N VAL A 79 14.51 18.46 9.55
CA VAL A 79 14.59 17.00 9.62
C VAL A 79 15.26 16.60 10.94
N GLY A 80 14.43 16.37 11.96
CA GLY A 80 14.81 15.54 13.08
C GLY A 80 14.80 14.10 12.57
N GLU A 81 15.97 13.63 12.17
CA GLU A 81 16.27 12.21 11.99
C GLU A 81 16.13 11.54 13.36
N SER A 82 14.89 11.31 13.78
CA SER A 82 14.60 10.40 14.88
C SER A 82 14.76 9.01 14.32
N GLY A 83 16.01 8.57 14.25
CA GLY A 83 16.40 7.17 14.23
C GLY A 83 15.97 6.53 15.55
N ALA A 84 14.66 6.49 15.80
CA ALA A 84 14.11 5.51 16.70
C ALA A 84 14.33 4.19 15.99
N ALA A 85 15.35 3.44 16.41
CA ALA A 85 15.48 2.03 16.07
C ALA A 85 14.09 1.43 16.28
N ALA A 86 13.41 1.11 15.18
CA ALA A 86 12.12 0.49 15.23
C ALA A 86 12.35 -0.81 16.02
N SER A 87 11.88 -0.87 17.26
CA SER A 87 11.87 -2.11 18.02
C SER A 87 11.30 -3.15 17.06
N GLU A 88 12.10 -4.16 16.73
CA GLU A 88 11.65 -5.22 15.83
C GLU A 88 10.42 -5.85 16.48
N GLU A 89 9.24 -5.45 16.01
CA GLU A 89 8.02 -5.98 16.56
C GLU A 89 7.98 -7.46 16.28
N GLN A 90 7.69 -8.23 17.34
CA GLN A 90 7.65 -9.67 17.24
C GLN A 90 6.60 -10.06 16.19
N PRO A 91 6.95 -10.92 15.22
CA PRO A 91 5.99 -11.39 14.23
C PRO A 91 4.79 -12.02 14.92
N VAL A 92 3.59 -11.61 14.53
CA VAL A 92 2.33 -12.18 15.03
C VAL A 92 1.84 -13.28 14.08
N PRO A 93 1.03 -14.24 14.55
CA PRO A 93 0.38 -15.20 13.67
C PRO A 93 -0.44 -14.54 12.57
N PHE A 94 -0.30 -15.03 11.34
CA PHE A 94 -1.06 -14.59 10.18
C PHE A 94 -1.83 -15.77 9.58
N VAL A 95 -3.11 -15.53 9.33
CA VAL A 95 -4.01 -16.46 8.64
C VAL A 95 -4.87 -15.64 7.69
N LEU A 96 -5.16 -16.17 6.49
CA LEU A 96 -6.08 -15.46 5.60
C LEU A 96 -7.47 -15.34 6.22
N PRO A 97 -8.14 -14.18 6.10
CA PRO A 97 -9.51 -14.03 6.54
C PRO A 97 -10.46 -14.97 5.81
N GLY A 98 -11.49 -15.42 6.53
CA GLY A 98 -12.51 -16.31 5.96
C GLY A 98 -13.12 -15.74 4.68
N GLY A 99 -13.12 -16.53 3.60
CA GLY A 99 -13.66 -16.16 2.30
C GLY A 99 -12.72 -15.34 1.40
N VAL A 100 -11.49 -15.06 1.83
CA VAL A 100 -10.46 -14.47 0.97
C VAL A 100 -9.78 -15.58 0.16
N LEU A 101 -9.79 -15.44 -1.16
CA LEU A 101 -9.17 -16.38 -2.09
C LEU A 101 -7.67 -16.11 -2.23
N SER A 102 -6.87 -17.17 -2.33
CA SER A 102 -5.49 -17.05 -2.77
C SER A 102 -5.11 -18.21 -3.69
N SER A 103 -4.39 -17.89 -4.75
CA SER A 103 -3.73 -18.88 -5.61
C SER A 103 -2.53 -19.52 -4.93
N ASP A 104 -1.90 -18.83 -3.98
CA ASP A 104 -0.75 -19.32 -3.23
C ASP A 104 -1.20 -19.91 -1.90
N GLN A 105 -0.89 -21.18 -1.66
CA GLN A 105 -1.21 -21.88 -0.41
C GLN A 105 -0.05 -21.83 0.60
N ASN A 106 1.14 -21.44 0.15
CA ASN A 106 2.42 -21.45 0.87
C ASN A 106 2.84 -20.05 1.32
N TYR A 107 1.88 -19.18 1.64
CA TYR A 107 2.17 -17.87 2.23
C TYR A 107 2.72 -17.99 3.67
N PRO A 108 3.57 -17.04 4.11
CA PRO A 108 4.09 -17.02 5.47
C PRO A 108 2.98 -16.99 6.53
N ARG A 109 3.17 -17.72 7.63
CA ARG A 109 2.18 -17.87 8.71
C ARG A 109 2.36 -16.86 9.84
N THR A 110 3.25 -15.89 9.65
CA THR A 110 3.50 -14.79 10.58
C THR A 110 3.73 -13.50 9.80
N CYS A 111 3.24 -12.38 10.31
CA CYS A 111 3.49 -11.06 9.74
C CYS A 111 4.06 -10.09 10.80
N ARG A 112 4.86 -9.12 10.34
CA ARG A 112 5.50 -8.10 11.18
C ARG A 112 4.67 -6.83 11.28
N MET A 113 4.11 -6.38 10.17
CA MET A 113 3.39 -5.11 10.09
C MET A 113 2.27 -5.16 9.07
N CYS A 114 1.22 -4.39 9.34
CA CYS A 114 0.14 -4.17 8.39
C CYS A 114 -0.12 -2.68 8.20
N PHE A 115 -0.39 -2.31 6.95
CA PHE A 115 -0.71 -0.95 6.57
C PHE A 115 -1.96 -0.93 5.71
N TYR A 116 -2.72 0.14 5.80
CA TYR A 116 -3.78 0.42 4.86
C TYR A 116 -3.20 0.68 3.47
N GLY A 117 -3.85 0.13 2.45
CA GLY A 117 -3.49 0.36 1.05
C GLY A 117 -4.71 0.45 0.15
N MET A 118 -4.47 0.89 -1.08
CA MET A 118 -5.47 1.10 -2.12
C MET A 118 -5.09 0.32 -3.37
N ASP A 119 -6.00 -0.57 -3.77
CA ASP A 119 -5.90 -1.42 -4.94
C ASP A 119 -6.67 -0.80 -6.12
N PRO A 120 -5.99 -0.36 -7.18
CA PRO A 120 -6.65 0.10 -8.39
C PRO A 120 -7.11 -1.09 -9.23
N VAL A 121 -8.42 -1.26 -9.33
CA VAL A 121 -9.06 -2.28 -10.15
C VAL A 121 -9.73 -1.60 -11.35
N THR A 122 -9.48 -2.12 -12.55
CA THR A 122 -10.21 -1.71 -13.76
C THR A 122 -11.61 -2.29 -13.72
N VAL A 123 -12.62 -1.43 -13.59
CA VAL A 123 -14.03 -1.82 -13.67
C VAL A 123 -14.46 -1.73 -15.13
N THR A 124 -14.93 -2.86 -15.69
CA THR A 124 -15.45 -2.92 -17.06
C THR A 124 -16.97 -2.89 -17.02
N SER A 125 -17.57 -1.95 -17.75
CA SER A 125 -19.01 -1.86 -18.03
C SER A 125 -19.22 -1.78 -19.55
N PRO A 126 -20.40 -2.14 -20.08
CA PRO A 126 -20.65 -2.06 -21.53
C PRO A 126 -20.32 -0.67 -22.07
N GLY A 127 -19.30 -0.57 -22.94
CA GLY A 127 -18.86 0.67 -23.56
C GLY A 127 -17.84 1.51 -22.76
N PHE A 128 -17.51 1.17 -21.51
CA PHE A 128 -16.61 1.97 -20.67
C PHE A 128 -15.76 1.11 -19.72
N THR A 129 -14.47 1.41 -19.66
CA THR A 129 -13.56 0.91 -18.62
C THR A 129 -13.01 2.07 -17.83
N TYR A 130 -13.18 2.05 -16.50
CA TYR A 130 -12.64 3.09 -15.63
C TYR A 130 -11.90 2.48 -14.43
N PRO A 131 -10.83 3.14 -13.96
CA PRO A 131 -10.14 2.71 -12.75
C PRO A 131 -10.98 3.05 -11.51
N ARG A 132 -11.07 2.10 -10.59
CA ARG A 132 -11.62 2.35 -9.25
C ARG A 132 -10.64 1.86 -8.21
N ARG A 133 -10.37 2.69 -7.20
CA ARG A 133 -9.49 2.31 -6.09
C ARG A 133 -10.32 1.70 -4.97
N PHE A 134 -9.89 0.55 -4.49
CA PHE A 134 -10.55 -0.18 -3.41
C PHE A 134 -9.62 -0.31 -2.21
N PRO A 135 -10.12 -0.09 -0.97
CA PRO A 135 -9.31 -0.22 0.21
C PRO A 135 -8.94 -1.68 0.47
N GLY A 136 -7.76 -1.87 1.04
CA GLY A 136 -7.22 -3.18 1.37
C GLY A 136 -6.09 -3.10 2.39
N VAL A 137 -5.43 -4.23 2.59
CA VAL A 137 -4.43 -4.41 3.63
C VAL A 137 -3.13 -4.86 3.00
N PHE A 138 -2.10 -4.04 3.13
CA PHE A 138 -0.72 -4.44 2.91
C PHE A 138 -0.22 -5.20 4.13
N VAL A 139 0.43 -6.35 3.91
CA VAL A 139 0.96 -7.24 4.94
C VAL A 139 2.44 -7.45 4.70
N LEU A 140 3.28 -7.01 5.62
CA LEU A 140 4.73 -7.29 5.60
C LEU A 140 5.00 -8.58 6.35
N PHE A 141 5.55 -9.59 5.67
CA PHE A 141 5.91 -10.86 6.30
C PHE A 141 7.36 -10.85 6.79
N ASP A 142 8.28 -10.50 5.90
CA ASP A 142 9.71 -10.43 6.15
C ASP A 142 10.38 -9.48 5.14
N GLU A 143 11.71 -9.42 5.12
CA GLU A 143 12.49 -8.54 4.24
C GLU A 143 12.28 -8.78 2.75
N ASN A 144 11.82 -9.99 2.38
CA ASN A 144 11.72 -10.45 1.01
C ASN A 144 10.28 -10.71 0.58
N ARG A 145 9.32 -10.72 1.49
CA ARG A 145 7.93 -11.08 1.20
C ARG A 145 6.95 -10.13 1.83
N PHE A 146 6.00 -9.71 1.01
CA PHE A 146 4.82 -8.98 1.45
C PHE A 146 3.60 -9.48 0.70
N GLY A 147 2.41 -9.17 1.19
CA GLY A 147 1.17 -9.49 0.50
C GLY A 147 0.19 -8.34 0.54
N PHE A 148 -0.87 -8.48 -0.24
CA PHE A 148 -1.97 -7.54 -0.27
C PHE A 148 -3.31 -8.26 -0.27
N ILE A 149 -4.19 -7.87 0.66
CA ILE A 149 -5.57 -8.36 0.75
C ILE A 149 -6.50 -7.30 0.17
N SER A 150 -7.15 -7.60 -0.96
CA SER A 150 -8.19 -6.75 -1.54
C SER A 150 -9.53 -7.06 -0.86
N LEU A 151 -10.11 -6.09 -0.15
CA LEU A 151 -11.37 -6.32 0.58
C LEU A 151 -12.57 -6.43 -0.36
N ALA A 152 -12.61 -5.59 -1.40
CA ALA A 152 -13.74 -5.56 -2.33
C ALA A 152 -13.84 -6.84 -3.15
N MET A 153 -12.70 -7.33 -3.62
CA MET A 153 -12.63 -8.51 -4.49
C MET A 153 -12.35 -9.81 -3.74
N LYS A 154 -12.12 -9.74 -2.42
CA LYS A 154 -11.81 -10.87 -1.54
C LYS A 154 -10.73 -11.80 -2.09
N TYR A 155 -9.62 -11.22 -2.54
CA TYR A 155 -8.44 -11.99 -2.95
C TYR A 155 -7.20 -11.53 -2.18
N PHE A 156 -6.20 -12.41 -2.14
CA PHE A 156 -4.87 -12.15 -1.61
C PHE A 156 -3.79 -12.43 -2.65
N ILE A 157 -2.89 -11.46 -2.84
CA ILE A 157 -1.70 -11.60 -3.68
C ILE A 157 -0.47 -11.61 -2.79
N LEU A 158 0.39 -12.61 -2.98
CA LEU A 158 1.72 -12.67 -2.38
C LEU A 158 2.77 -12.14 -3.35
N TYR A 159 3.68 -11.32 -2.85
CA TYR A 159 4.83 -10.80 -3.57
C TYR A 159 6.10 -11.30 -2.90
N SER A 160 7.05 -11.75 -3.72
CA SER A 160 8.40 -12.15 -3.28
C SER A 160 9.45 -11.36 -4.02
N ARG A 161 10.53 -11.00 -3.33
CA ARG A 161 11.67 -10.27 -3.89
C ARG A 161 12.35 -11.10 -4.97
N VAL A 162 12.54 -10.49 -6.14
CA VAL A 162 13.40 -11.01 -7.20
C VAL A 162 14.85 -10.99 -6.69
N GLN A 163 15.50 -12.15 -6.67
CA GLN A 163 16.85 -12.33 -6.11
C GLN A 163 17.97 -12.04 -7.11
N ASN A 164 17.63 -11.88 -8.39
CA ASN A 164 18.61 -11.55 -9.42
C ASN A 164 19.20 -10.16 -9.18
N THR A 165 20.51 -10.05 -9.37
CA THR A 165 21.19 -8.77 -9.47
C THR A 165 21.12 -8.29 -10.92
N PHE A 166 20.76 -7.02 -11.11
CA PHE A 166 20.71 -6.38 -12.42
C PHE A 166 21.81 -5.33 -12.52
N GLN A 167 22.38 -5.14 -13.70
CA GLN A 167 23.42 -4.13 -13.98
C GLN A 167 22.79 -2.89 -14.62
N ASN A 168 23.35 -1.71 -14.36
CA ASN A 168 22.92 -0.43 -14.94
C ASN A 168 21.44 -0.09 -14.68
N VAL A 169 20.94 -0.40 -13.48
CA VAL A 169 19.52 -0.25 -13.10
C VAL A 169 19.23 0.92 -12.17
N GLU A 170 20.25 1.68 -11.77
CA GLU A 170 20.07 2.85 -10.94
C GLU A 170 19.50 4.02 -11.76
N ALA A 171 18.47 4.67 -11.23
CA ALA A 171 17.93 5.87 -11.86
C ALA A 171 18.95 7.02 -11.73
N PRO A 172 19.16 7.84 -12.78
CA PRO A 172 20.11 8.96 -12.72
C PRO A 172 19.80 9.98 -11.62
N SER A 173 18.53 10.12 -11.25
CA SER A 173 18.06 10.96 -10.15
C SER A 173 16.67 10.48 -9.67
N PRO A 174 16.23 10.88 -8.46
CA PRO A 174 14.85 10.64 -8.02
C PRO A 174 13.80 11.20 -9.00
N GLN A 175 14.07 12.34 -9.63
CA GLN A 175 13.17 12.94 -10.61
C GLN A 175 13.09 12.11 -11.89
N ALA A 176 14.22 11.61 -12.39
CA ALA A 176 14.25 10.72 -13.56
C ALA A 176 13.50 9.40 -13.30
N PHE A 177 13.54 8.90 -12.05
CA PHE A 177 12.72 7.74 -11.65
C PHE A 177 11.22 8.04 -11.69
N LEU A 178 10.79 9.22 -11.22
CA LEU A 178 9.38 9.63 -11.27
C LEU A 178 8.91 9.83 -12.71
N GLU A 179 9.75 10.41 -13.57
CA GLU A 179 9.47 10.56 -15.01
C GLU A 179 9.32 9.19 -15.68
N MET A 180 10.25 8.26 -15.42
CA MET A 180 10.15 6.89 -15.91
C MET A 180 8.84 6.23 -15.46
N LEU A 181 8.45 6.38 -14.19
CA LEU A 181 7.17 5.86 -13.68
C LEU A 181 5.98 6.47 -14.43
N SER A 182 5.97 7.77 -14.67
CA SER A 182 4.90 8.43 -15.43
C SER A 182 4.81 7.90 -16.86
N ASN A 183 5.95 7.70 -17.52
CA ASN A 183 6.02 7.25 -18.91
C ASN A 183 5.52 5.81 -19.09
N ILE A 184 5.81 4.90 -18.14
CA ILE A 184 5.27 3.53 -18.20
C ILE A 184 3.79 3.45 -17.78
N GLN A 185 3.26 4.51 -17.16
CA GLN A 185 1.89 4.61 -16.68
C GLN A 185 0.98 5.49 -17.55
N SER A 186 1.46 5.95 -18.71
CA SER A 186 0.68 6.72 -19.69
C SER A 186 0.23 5.82 -20.82
#